data_AF-A0A951HAN4-F1
#
_entry.id   AF-A0A951HAN4-F1
#
_cell.length_a   1.000
_cell.length_b   1.000
_cell.length_c   1.000
_cell.angle_alpha   90.00
_cell.angle_beta   90.00
_cell.angle_gamma   90.00
#
_symmetry.space_group_name_H-M   'P 1'
#
loop_
_entity.id
_entity.type
_entity.pdbx_description
1 polymer ?
#
loop_
_entity_poly.entity_id
_entity_poly.type
_entity_poly.pdbx_seq_one_letter_code
_entity_poly.pdbx_strand_id
1 'polypeptide(L)'
;MRGKVNDKDLVTIAPCETADLEIGDIVLAKIQGRRYQHWVLHLIWAIEAERFLIGSNRGRIDGWVSDVDILGKAIAIMPNLRSN
;
A
#
# COMPACT_ATOMS: atom_id res chain seq x y z
N MET A 1 0.03 7.09 6.00
CA MET A 1 -0.21 6.03 6.99
C MET A 1 0.57 6.34 8.28
N ARG A 2 0.20 7.40 9.00
CA ARG A 2 1.07 8.02 10.03
C ARG A 2 1.49 7.00 11.08
N GLY A 3 2.76 7.01 11.48
CA GLY A 3 3.36 6.02 12.38
C GLY A 3 3.91 4.77 11.68
N LYS A 4 3.50 4.48 10.43
CA LYS A 4 4.18 3.51 9.55
C LYS A 4 4.87 4.21 8.36
N VAL A 5 4.13 5.03 7.63
CA VAL A 5 4.61 5.93 6.57
C VAL A 5 3.97 7.29 6.77
N ASN A 6 4.77 8.29 7.11
CA ASN A 6 4.34 9.67 7.29
C ASN A 6 4.43 10.44 5.98
N ASP A 7 3.83 11.63 5.99
CA ASP A 7 3.95 12.54 4.85
C ASP A 7 5.42 12.87 4.61
N LYS A 8 5.83 12.83 3.33
CA LYS A 8 7.20 13.06 2.85
C LYS A 8 8.26 12.04 3.27
N ASP A 9 7.90 10.95 3.95
CA ASP A 9 8.84 9.84 4.15
C ASP A 9 9.25 9.27 2.79
N LEU A 10 10.52 8.88 2.67
CA LEU A 10 11.02 8.23 1.46
C LEU A 10 10.74 6.73 1.57
N VAL A 11 10.01 6.18 0.61
CA VAL A 11 9.65 4.75 0.59
C VAL A 11 10.29 4.09 -0.63
N THR A 12 11.01 3.00 -0.40
CA THR A 12 11.55 2.14 -1.47
C THR A 12 10.57 1.03 -1.77
N ILE A 13 10.12 0.95 -3.02
CA ILE A 13 9.24 -0.10 -3.53
C ILE A 13 10.06 -1.05 -4.38
N ALA A 14 9.87 -2.36 -4.19
CA ALA A 14 10.40 -3.39 -5.05
C ALA A 14 9.24 -4.18 -5.70
N PRO A 15 9.40 -4.65 -6.96
CA PRO A 15 8.51 -5.65 -7.52
C PRO A 15 8.42 -6.86 -6.59
N CYS A 16 7.24 -7.47 -6.53
CA CYS A 16 7.01 -8.66 -5.73
C CYS A 16 6.02 -9.57 -6.44
N GLU A 17 6.15 -10.88 -6.22
CA GLU A 17 5.10 -11.83 -6.58
C GLU A 17 3.95 -11.67 -5.59
N THR A 18 2.72 -11.59 -6.09
CA THR A 18 1.54 -11.35 -5.24
C THR A 18 1.23 -12.53 -4.33
N ALA A 19 1.72 -13.74 -4.67
CA ALA A 19 1.68 -14.92 -3.83
C ALA A 19 2.52 -14.80 -2.55
N ASP A 20 3.53 -13.92 -2.53
CA ASP A 20 4.41 -13.68 -1.37
C ASP A 20 3.93 -12.51 -0.49
N LEU A 21 2.75 -11.95 -0.79
CA LEU A 21 2.17 -10.86 -0.02
C LEU A 21 1.47 -11.39 1.22
N GLU A 22 1.67 -10.69 2.33
CA GLU A 22 1.08 -11.04 3.61
C GLU A 22 0.22 -9.90 4.18
N ILE A 23 -0.69 -10.25 5.10
CA ILE A 23 -1.44 -9.26 5.87
C ILE A 23 -0.45 -8.40 6.66
N GLY A 24 -0.57 -7.09 6.53
CA GLY A 24 0.31 -6.11 7.16
C GLY A 24 1.42 -5.57 6.25
N ASP A 25 1.63 -6.17 5.08
CA ASP A 25 2.53 -5.61 4.06
C ASP A 25 2.01 -4.27 3.54
N ILE A 26 2.93 -3.36 3.22
CA ILE A 26 2.62 -2.10 2.57
C ILE A 26 2.87 -2.27 1.08
N VAL A 27 1.83 -2.04 0.27
CA VAL A 27 1.91 -2.17 -1.19
C VAL A 27 1.63 -0.84 -1.87
N LEU A 28 2.27 -0.64 -3.02
CA LEU A 28 1.90 0.40 -3.97
C LEU A 28 0.83 -0.19 -4.90
N ALA A 29 -0.41 0.25 -4.70
CA ALA A 29 -1.56 -0.26 -5.41
C ALA A 29 -2.24 0.84 -6.24
N LYS A 30 -2.84 0.43 -7.35
CA LYS A 30 -3.70 1.27 -8.17
C LYS A 30 -5.14 1.12 -7.70
N ILE A 31 -5.85 2.24 -7.55
CA ILE A 31 -7.27 2.25 -7.23
C ILE A 31 -8.05 3.10 -8.24
N GLN A 32 -9.31 2.75 -8.45
CA GLN A 32 -10.22 3.54 -9.27
C GLN A 32 -10.86 4.65 -8.43
N GLY A 33 -10.49 5.90 -8.71
CA GLY A 33 -11.19 7.07 -8.19
C GLY A 33 -12.45 7.41 -8.99
N ARG A 34 -13.18 8.44 -8.55
CA ARG A 34 -14.43 8.89 -9.18
C ARG A 34 -14.28 9.35 -10.64
N ARG A 35 -13.08 9.80 -11.02
CA ARG A 35 -12.78 10.32 -12.37
C ARG A 35 -11.54 9.71 -12.99
N TYR A 36 -10.54 9.39 -12.17
CA TYR A 36 -9.23 8.90 -12.63
C TYR A 36 -8.74 7.78 -11.72
N GLN A 37 -7.74 7.07 -12.22
CA GLN A 37 -7.00 6.08 -11.45
C GLN A 37 -5.95 6.78 -10.59
N HIS A 38 -5.74 6.28 -9.37
CA HIS A 38 -4.79 6.82 -8.42
C HIS A 38 -3.86 5.72 -7.91
N TRP A 39 -2.62 6.09 -7.60
CA TRP A 39 -1.66 5.21 -6.93
C TRP A 39 -1.66 5.52 -5.45
N VAL A 40 -1.70 4.50 -4.61
CA VAL A 40 -1.76 4.62 -3.14
C VAL A 40 -0.78 3.65 -2.48
N LEU A 41 -0.22 4.09 -1.36
CA LEU A 41 0.50 3.20 -0.44
C LEU A 41 -0.43 2.80 0.70
N HIS A 42 -0.78 1.52 0.76
CA HIS A 42 -1.70 0.98 1.75
C HIS A 42 -1.26 -0.36 2.33
N LEU A 43 -1.79 -0.65 3.51
CA LEU A 43 -1.62 -1.95 4.16
C LEU A 43 -2.58 -2.96 3.55
N ILE A 44 -2.12 -4.20 3.42
CA ILE A 44 -2.99 -5.36 3.24
C ILE A 44 -3.63 -5.69 4.59
N TRP A 45 -4.96 -5.69 4.64
CA TRP A 45 -5.75 -6.06 5.82
C TRP A 45 -6.27 -7.49 5.75
N ALA A 46 -6.56 -7.98 4.55
CA ALA A 46 -7.04 -9.33 4.30
C ALA A 46 -6.63 -9.78 2.90
N ILE A 47 -6.50 -11.09 2.72
CA ILE A 47 -6.18 -11.73 1.45
C ILE A 47 -7.26 -12.79 1.20
N GLU A 48 -7.83 -12.80 0.01
CA GLU A 48 -8.84 -13.76 -0.40
C GLU A 48 -8.58 -14.17 -1.86
N ALA A 49 -8.02 -15.37 -2.04
CA ALA A 49 -7.50 -15.82 -3.32
C ALA A 49 -6.53 -14.77 -3.91
N GLU A 50 -6.81 -14.23 -5.10
CA GLU A 50 -5.99 -13.23 -5.80
C GLU A 50 -6.46 -11.79 -5.54
N ARG A 51 -7.25 -11.57 -4.48
CA ARG A 51 -7.73 -10.25 -4.09
C ARG A 51 -7.17 -9.84 -2.74
N PHE A 52 -6.87 -8.56 -2.62
CA PHE A 52 -6.23 -7.96 -1.45
C PHE A 52 -7.08 -6.81 -0.93
N LEU A 53 -7.53 -6.89 0.31
CA LEU A 53 -8.25 -5.81 0.97
C LEU A 53 -7.23 -4.79 1.45
N ILE A 54 -7.23 -3.60 0.86
CA ILE A 54 -6.26 -2.56 1.19
C ILE A 54 -6.88 -1.42 2.00
N GLY A 55 -6.07 -0.81 2.85
CA GLY A 55 -6.51 0.34 3.63
C GLY A 55 -5.38 1.09 4.33
N SER A 56 -5.75 2.22 4.89
CA SER A 56 -4.89 2.98 5.77
C SER A 56 -4.72 2.26 7.12
N ASN A 57 -3.60 2.53 7.79
CA ASN A 57 -3.36 2.09 9.16
C ASN A 57 -4.22 2.81 10.22
N ARG A 58 -5.19 3.65 9.80
CA ARG A 58 -6.15 4.36 10.67
C ARG A 58 -7.56 3.78 10.63
N GLY A 59 -7.73 2.61 10.01
CA GLY A 59 -9.03 1.95 9.92
C GLY A 59 -9.89 2.40 8.73
N ARG A 60 -9.42 3.32 7.88
CA ARG A 60 -10.05 3.52 6.56
C ARG A 60 -9.67 2.37 5.64
N ILE A 61 -10.66 1.62 5.18
CA ILE A 61 -10.54 0.60 4.14
C ILE A 61 -10.93 1.22 2.81
N ASP A 62 -10.06 1.09 1.80
CA ASP A 62 -10.28 1.69 0.48
C ASP A 62 -10.95 0.68 -0.47
N GLY A 63 -10.81 -0.63 -0.21
CA GLY A 63 -11.52 -1.69 -0.92
C GLY A 63 -10.63 -2.86 -1.31
N TRP A 64 -11.19 -3.77 -2.10
CA TRP A 64 -10.46 -4.89 -2.68
C TRP A 64 -9.77 -4.48 -3.97
N VAL A 65 -8.52 -4.89 -4.15
CA VAL A 65 -7.77 -4.78 -5.41
C VAL A 65 -7.34 -6.16 -5.88
N SER A 66 -7.13 -6.30 -7.19
CA SER A 66 -6.60 -7.53 -7.79
C SER A 66 -5.07 -7.54 -7.79
N ASP A 67 -4.48 -8.69 -8.09
CA ASP A 67 -3.05 -8.87 -8.27
C ASP A 67 -2.45 -7.87 -9.29
N VAL A 68 -3.11 -7.63 -10.43
CA VAL A 68 -2.64 -6.71 -11.48
C VAL A 68 -2.64 -5.24 -11.06
N ASP A 69 -3.34 -4.91 -9.98
CA ASP A 69 -3.37 -3.56 -9.43
C ASP A 69 -2.21 -3.29 -8.47
N ILE A 70 -1.46 -4.31 -8.06
CA ILE A 70 -0.31 -4.19 -7.16
C ILE A 70 0.97 -4.09 -7.98
N LEU A 71 1.65 -2.94 -7.86
CA LEU A 71 2.91 -2.70 -8.58
C LEU A 71 4.13 -3.24 -7.82
N GLY A 72 4.03 -3.33 -6.49
CA GLY A 72 5.13 -3.80 -5.66
C GLY A 72 4.92 -3.56 -4.17
N LYS A 73 5.85 -4.09 -3.37
CA LYS A 73 5.87 -4.00 -1.91
C LYS A 73 6.91 -2.99 -1.43
N ALA A 74 6.58 -2.27 -0.37
CA ALA A 74 7.54 -1.43 0.33
C ALA A 74 8.55 -2.28 1.11
N ILE A 75 9.83 -2.09 0.82
CA ILE A 75 10.94 -2.82 1.45
C ILE A 75 11.77 -1.95 2.39
N ALA A 76 11.66 -0.63 2.27
CA ALA A 76 12.32 0.32 3.17
C ALA A 76 11.51 1.61 3.29
N ILE A 77 11.50 2.18 4.49
CA ILE A 77 10.88 3.47 4.79
C ILE A 77 11.91 4.29 5.56
N MET A 78 12.31 5.41 4.98
CA MET A 78 13.24 6.36 5.59
C MET A 78 12.46 7.59 6.06
N PRO A 79 12.44 7.85 7.38
CA PRO A 79 11.76 9.02 7.93
C PRO A 79 12.31 10.32 7.36
N ASN A 80 11.43 11.26 7.03
CA ASN A 80 11.87 12.60 6.67
C ASN A 80 12.22 13.41 7.91
N LEU A 81 13.52 13.55 8.18
CA LEU A 81 14.06 14.27 9.33
C LEU A 81 13.90 15.81 9.24
N ARG A 82 13.37 16.36 8.14
CA ARG A 82 13.15 17.81 7.97
C ARG A 82 11.77 18.29 8.41
N SER A 83 10.94 17.40 8.94
CA SER A 83 9.60 17.72 9.43
C SER A 83 9.63 17.83 10.95
N ASN A 84 10.12 18.97 11.45
CA ASN A 84 9.89 19.43 12.82
C ASN A 84 9.19 20.78 12.76
#